data_AF-A0A3M2EN30-F1
#
_entry.id   AF-A0A3M2EN30-F1
#
_cell.length_a   1.000
_cell.length_b   1.000
_cell.length_c   1.000
_cell.angle_alpha   90.00
_cell.angle_beta   90.00
_cell.angle_gamma   90.00
#
_symmetry.space_group_name_H-M   'P 1'
#
loop_
_entity.id
_entity.type
_entity.pdbx_description
1 polymer ?
#
loop_
_entity_poly.entity_id
_entity_poly.type
_entity_poly.pdbx_seq_one_letter_code
_entity_poly.pdbx_strand_id
1 'polypeptide(L)'
;FTAGRLYDLVWLEVSTDGGTTWTTVGDEGEETNWYVGSTFAGQPGWGDNSMGWLVASHALTGTAGFADVRVRLHLDSDFGGQQEGFAFDDIVIREDICNNGILDASETDVDCGGMICGPCNDGLTCVMPSDCGSGICDAGTCISCLDGIQNGDELAIDCGGPTCGLCPGGTACTDGTLCASGECIAGTCTTPPVFYEEDFEGGDGGWTTGVVSGTSSWEWGMPAGMVIDSAASGSNAWVTNLTGDYNSSEQSYIESPPMDLSAASDDPVLSLSLNYITEGCCDEGWIEMSTDGGTTWTKVLGSPGAQNWYNDTSNQWWDGSSSGWVTASTVLTGSAR
;
A
#
# COMPACT_ATOMS: atom_id res chain seq x y z
N PHE A 1 23.85 -39.01 -1.86
CA PHE A 1 22.45 -38.77 -1.46
C PHE A 1 22.12 -37.36 -1.87
N THR A 2 21.72 -37.17 -3.14
CA THR A 2 21.22 -35.90 -3.66
C THR A 2 19.83 -35.67 -3.08
N ALA A 3 19.64 -34.48 -2.52
CA ALA A 3 18.41 -34.05 -1.88
C ALA A 3 17.19 -34.14 -2.82
N GLY A 4 16.06 -34.53 -2.21
CA GLY A 4 14.67 -34.53 -2.67
C GLY A 4 14.33 -34.21 -4.13
N ARG A 5 13.89 -35.23 -4.87
CA ARG A 5 12.82 -35.07 -5.85
C ARG A 5 11.51 -35.12 -5.06
N LEU A 6 10.74 -34.05 -5.01
CA LEU A 6 9.58 -33.94 -4.10
C LEU A 6 8.28 -33.47 -4.77
N TYR A 7 8.25 -33.26 -6.10
CA TYR A 7 7.10 -32.66 -6.81
C TYR A 7 6.94 -33.19 -8.24
N ASP A 8 5.68 -33.24 -8.71
CA ASP A 8 5.27 -33.50 -10.09
C ASP A 8 4.82 -32.18 -10.73
N LEU A 9 5.34 -31.78 -11.90
CA LEU A 9 4.99 -30.53 -12.59
C LEU A 9 4.67 -30.73 -14.07
N VAL A 10 3.79 -29.89 -14.60
CA VAL A 10 3.53 -29.73 -16.04
C VAL A 10 3.93 -28.34 -16.52
N TRP A 11 4.66 -28.22 -17.63
CA TRP A 11 4.96 -26.93 -18.25
C TRP A 11 4.73 -26.94 -19.76
N LEU A 12 4.66 -25.75 -20.37
CA LEU A 12 4.49 -25.60 -21.81
C LEU A 12 5.83 -25.35 -22.49
N GLU A 13 6.08 -26.06 -23.59
CA GLU A 13 7.25 -25.82 -24.45
C GLU A 13 6.80 -25.53 -25.88
N VAL A 14 7.59 -24.72 -26.59
CA VAL A 14 7.37 -24.36 -27.99
C VAL A 14 8.56 -24.69 -28.86
N SER A 15 8.29 -25.03 -30.12
CA SER A 15 9.26 -25.33 -31.16
C SER A 15 8.90 -24.64 -32.47
N THR A 16 9.91 -24.03 -33.12
CA THR A 16 9.80 -23.36 -34.43
C THR A 16 10.61 -24.08 -35.52
N ASP A 17 11.19 -25.25 -35.22
CA ASP A 17 12.07 -26.02 -36.10
C ASP A 17 11.54 -27.46 -36.36
N GLY A 18 10.22 -27.61 -36.37
CA GLY A 18 9.55 -28.89 -36.61
C GLY A 18 9.63 -29.87 -35.44
N GLY A 19 9.89 -29.39 -34.23
CA GLY A 19 10.00 -30.19 -33.01
C GLY A 19 11.40 -30.73 -32.73
N THR A 20 12.44 -30.16 -33.35
CA THR A 20 13.83 -30.59 -33.15
C THR A 20 14.40 -30.01 -31.86
N THR A 21 14.15 -28.73 -31.60
CA THR A 21 14.47 -28.03 -30.35
C THR A 21 13.21 -27.47 -29.70
N TRP A 22 13.26 -27.32 -28.38
CA TRP A 22 12.13 -26.92 -27.54
C TRP A 22 12.59 -25.89 -26.53
N THR A 23 11.78 -24.86 -26.32
CA THR A 23 12.01 -23.80 -25.32
C THR A 23 10.79 -23.72 -24.42
N THR A 24 11.01 -23.67 -23.09
CA THR A 24 9.93 -23.45 -22.12
C THR A 24 9.31 -22.06 -22.32
N VAL A 25 7.99 -21.99 -22.22
CA VAL A 25 7.23 -20.74 -22.37
C VAL A 25 6.99 -20.12 -21.00
N GLY A 26 7.49 -18.91 -20.79
CA GLY A 26 7.27 -18.10 -19.59
C GLY A 26 7.93 -18.62 -18.32
N ASP A 27 7.80 -17.82 -17.27
CA ASP A 27 8.22 -18.09 -15.89
C ASP A 27 7.02 -18.03 -14.92
N GLU A 28 7.28 -18.32 -13.64
CA GLU A 28 6.24 -18.37 -12.61
C GLU A 28 5.59 -17.01 -12.35
N GLY A 29 4.25 -16.95 -12.40
CA GLY A 29 3.49 -15.75 -12.07
C GLY A 29 3.39 -14.73 -13.20
N GLU A 30 3.91 -15.06 -14.39
CA GLU A 30 3.72 -14.26 -15.59
C GLU A 30 2.28 -14.38 -16.12
N GLU A 31 1.84 -13.37 -16.89
CA GLU A 31 0.54 -13.33 -17.56
C GLU A 31 -0.65 -13.84 -16.71
N THR A 32 -1.59 -14.59 -17.29
CA THR A 32 -2.81 -15.03 -16.59
C THR A 32 -2.67 -16.48 -16.15
N ASN A 33 -2.68 -16.72 -14.84
CA ASN A 33 -2.60 -18.06 -14.23
C ASN A 33 -1.44 -18.93 -14.78
N TRP A 34 -0.33 -18.30 -15.19
CA TRP A 34 0.81 -19.00 -15.75
C TRP A 34 1.74 -19.50 -14.64
N TYR A 35 1.74 -20.82 -14.48
CA TYR A 35 2.43 -21.56 -13.42
C TYR A 35 2.05 -21.13 -11.99
N VAL A 36 2.40 -21.96 -11.00
CA VAL A 36 2.06 -21.71 -9.59
C VAL A 36 3.22 -22.09 -8.68
N GLY A 37 3.72 -21.13 -7.89
CA GLY A 37 4.42 -21.28 -6.60
C GLY A 37 5.70 -22.12 -6.54
N SER A 38 6.05 -22.86 -7.58
CA SER A 38 6.95 -24.00 -7.49
C SER A 38 7.78 -24.18 -8.75
N THR A 39 9.09 -24.16 -8.56
CA THR A 39 10.08 -24.55 -9.57
C THR A 39 10.62 -25.94 -9.24
N PHE A 40 10.65 -26.86 -10.21
CA PHE A 40 11.24 -28.19 -10.07
C PHE A 40 12.36 -28.39 -11.09
N ALA A 41 13.52 -28.86 -10.64
CA ALA A 41 14.70 -29.06 -11.49
C ALA A 41 15.12 -27.82 -12.32
N GLY A 42 14.76 -26.61 -11.87
CA GLY A 42 15.01 -25.35 -12.56
C GLY A 42 14.04 -25.04 -13.70
N GLN A 43 12.92 -25.77 -13.81
CA GLN A 43 11.80 -25.45 -14.70
C GLN A 43 10.63 -24.88 -13.89
N PRO A 44 9.99 -23.79 -14.38
CA PRO A 44 8.70 -23.35 -13.86
C PRO A 44 7.60 -24.30 -14.38
N GLY A 45 6.49 -24.43 -13.66
CA GLY A 45 5.40 -25.32 -14.06
C GLY A 45 4.14 -25.18 -13.23
N TRP A 46 3.03 -25.76 -13.72
CA TRP A 46 1.84 -25.99 -12.93
C TRP A 46 2.03 -27.24 -12.07
N GLY A 47 1.88 -27.06 -10.76
CA GLY A 47 1.88 -28.11 -9.75
C GLY A 47 0.68 -27.97 -8.81
N ASP A 48 0.59 -28.87 -7.83
CA ASP A 48 -0.47 -28.90 -6.83
C ASP A 48 -1.91 -28.95 -7.41
N ASN A 49 -2.92 -28.69 -6.56
CA ASN A 49 -4.33 -28.76 -6.93
C ASN A 49 -4.85 -27.35 -7.30
N SER A 50 -5.33 -27.18 -8.54
CA SER A 50 -5.92 -25.93 -9.05
C SER A 50 -7.29 -25.60 -8.46
N MET A 51 -7.90 -26.51 -7.69
CA MET A 51 -9.26 -26.42 -7.13
C MET A 51 -10.36 -26.24 -8.21
N GLY A 52 -10.08 -26.61 -9.45
CA GLY A 52 -11.01 -26.50 -10.59
C GLY A 52 -10.32 -26.21 -11.92
N TRP A 53 -11.12 -25.88 -12.95
CA TRP A 53 -10.61 -25.43 -14.24
C TRP A 53 -10.05 -24.01 -14.14
N LEU A 54 -8.87 -23.78 -14.70
CA LEU A 54 -8.25 -22.47 -14.83
C LEU A 54 -8.13 -22.08 -16.31
N VAL A 55 -8.31 -20.80 -16.60
CA VAL A 55 -7.93 -20.22 -17.89
C VAL A 55 -6.51 -19.69 -17.75
N ALA A 56 -5.56 -20.30 -18.46
CA ALA A 56 -4.16 -19.85 -18.50
C ALA A 56 -3.83 -19.29 -19.89
N SER A 57 -3.08 -18.19 -19.96
CA SER A 57 -2.63 -17.59 -21.21
C SER A 57 -1.19 -17.11 -21.14
N HIS A 58 -0.46 -17.29 -22.25
CA HIS A 58 0.88 -16.76 -22.45
C HIS A 58 1.13 -16.35 -23.90
N ALA A 59 1.88 -15.28 -24.14
CA ALA A 59 2.41 -14.92 -25.43
C ALA A 59 3.44 -15.96 -25.91
N LEU A 60 3.32 -16.41 -27.16
CA LEU A 60 4.28 -17.32 -27.79
C LEU A 60 5.40 -16.53 -28.49
N THR A 61 6.14 -15.73 -27.71
CA THR A 61 7.16 -14.82 -28.21
C THR A 61 8.18 -15.51 -29.11
N GLY A 62 8.48 -14.90 -30.26
CA GLY A 62 9.47 -15.41 -31.22
C GLY A 62 8.96 -16.50 -32.18
N THR A 63 7.67 -16.87 -32.10
CA THR A 63 7.06 -17.86 -33.01
C THR A 63 6.44 -17.26 -34.26
N ALA A 64 6.22 -15.94 -34.27
CA ALA A 64 5.60 -15.24 -35.39
C ALA A 64 6.38 -15.44 -36.70
N GLY A 65 5.66 -15.68 -37.81
CA GLY A 65 6.24 -15.84 -39.15
C GLY A 65 6.77 -17.23 -39.48
N PHE A 66 6.83 -18.16 -38.53
CA PHE A 66 7.18 -19.56 -38.81
C PHE A 66 5.97 -20.35 -39.34
N ALA A 67 6.20 -21.21 -40.34
CA ALA A 67 5.15 -22.01 -40.97
C ALA A 67 4.85 -23.34 -40.26
N ASP A 68 5.74 -23.80 -39.36
CA ASP A 68 5.57 -25.00 -38.53
C ASP A 68 5.96 -24.65 -37.09
N VAL A 69 4.97 -24.23 -36.31
CA VAL A 69 5.08 -23.99 -34.87
C VAL A 69 4.38 -25.12 -34.14
N ARG A 70 5.02 -25.68 -33.12
CA ARG A 70 4.45 -26.75 -32.29
C ARG A 70 4.55 -26.38 -30.83
N VAL A 71 3.50 -26.69 -30.07
CA VAL A 71 3.48 -26.61 -28.62
C VAL A 71 3.32 -27.99 -28.02
N ARG A 72 3.87 -28.21 -26.82
CA ARG A 72 3.63 -29.43 -26.05
C ARG A 72 3.55 -29.13 -24.56
N LEU A 73 2.71 -29.87 -23.86
CA LEU A 73 2.71 -29.93 -22.41
C LEU A 73 3.66 -31.04 -21.98
N HIS A 74 4.63 -30.71 -21.13
CA HIS A 74 5.64 -31.62 -20.61
C HIS A 74 5.34 -31.92 -19.15
N LEU A 75 5.06 -33.17 -18.82
CA LEU A 75 4.92 -33.66 -17.44
C LEU A 75 6.23 -34.30 -17.00
N ASP A 76 6.80 -33.83 -15.89
CA ASP A 76 7.89 -34.51 -15.18
C ASP A 76 7.42 -34.86 -13.77
N SER A 77 7.65 -36.10 -13.36
CA SER A 77 7.13 -36.67 -12.12
C SER A 77 8.23 -37.37 -11.33
N ASP A 78 8.11 -37.38 -10.01
CA ASP A 78 9.08 -38.04 -9.16
C ASP A 78 8.76 -39.53 -8.88
N PHE A 79 9.39 -40.11 -7.86
CA PHE A 79 9.24 -41.53 -7.52
C PHE A 79 8.15 -41.81 -6.46
N GLY A 80 7.43 -40.80 -5.95
CA GLY A 80 6.58 -40.93 -4.76
C GLY A 80 5.19 -40.28 -4.88
N GLY A 81 4.14 -41.06 -4.57
CA GLY A 81 2.76 -40.60 -4.67
C GLY A 81 2.25 -40.63 -6.12
N GLN A 82 0.98 -40.96 -6.33
CA GLN A 82 0.33 -40.81 -7.63
C GLN A 82 -0.96 -40.03 -7.42
N GLN A 83 -1.21 -39.07 -8.31
CA GLN A 83 -2.43 -38.28 -8.37
C GLN A 83 -3.08 -38.45 -9.76
N GLU A 84 -4.27 -37.90 -9.97
CA GLU A 84 -5.02 -38.04 -11.23
C GLU A 84 -4.33 -37.36 -12.43
N GLY A 85 -3.49 -36.36 -12.19
CA GLY A 85 -2.65 -35.71 -13.19
C GLY A 85 -3.22 -34.39 -13.70
N PHE A 86 -2.96 -34.09 -14.98
CA PHE A 86 -3.26 -32.81 -15.62
C PHE A 86 -4.21 -32.99 -16.80
N ALA A 87 -5.15 -32.07 -16.95
CA ALA A 87 -6.09 -32.02 -18.08
C ALA A 87 -6.14 -30.60 -18.66
N PHE A 88 -6.36 -30.51 -19.97
CA PHE A 88 -6.55 -29.25 -20.70
C PHE A 88 -7.67 -29.41 -21.73
N ASP A 89 -8.36 -28.32 -22.02
CA ASP A 89 -9.38 -28.22 -23.08
C ASP A 89 -9.40 -26.76 -23.59
N ASP A 90 -10.14 -26.49 -24.67
CA ASP A 90 -10.36 -25.14 -25.23
C ASP A 90 -9.09 -24.35 -25.60
N ILE A 91 -8.09 -25.01 -26.21
CA ILE A 91 -6.86 -24.34 -26.68
C ILE A 91 -7.13 -23.39 -27.85
N VAL A 92 -6.74 -22.13 -27.68
CA VAL A 92 -6.85 -21.08 -28.71
C VAL A 92 -5.51 -20.36 -28.87
N ILE A 93 -5.02 -20.28 -30.11
CA ILE A 93 -3.88 -19.41 -30.47
C ILE A 93 -4.45 -18.30 -31.35
N ARG A 94 -4.21 -17.05 -30.95
CA ARG A 94 -4.66 -15.84 -31.64
C ARG A 94 -3.53 -14.81 -31.69
N GLU A 95 -3.69 -13.82 -32.54
CA GLU A 95 -2.80 -12.65 -32.53
C GLU A 95 -2.88 -11.95 -31.17
N ASP A 96 -1.72 -11.46 -30.71
CA ASP A 96 -1.60 -10.65 -29.51
C ASP A 96 -1.82 -9.18 -29.90
N ILE A 97 -3.10 -8.83 -30.09
CA ILE A 97 -3.51 -7.50 -30.55
C ILE A 97 -3.50 -6.45 -29.44
N CYS A 98 -3.01 -6.76 -28.24
CA CYS A 98 -3.01 -5.83 -27.11
C CYS A 98 -1.60 -5.57 -26.56
N ASN A 99 -0.55 -6.12 -27.18
CA ASN A 99 0.85 -5.94 -26.76
C ASN A 99 1.82 -6.00 -27.95
N ASN A 100 1.37 -5.68 -29.17
CA ASN A 100 2.17 -5.77 -30.38
C ASN A 100 2.79 -4.43 -30.83
N GLY A 101 2.50 -3.33 -30.13
CA GLY A 101 3.05 -2.00 -30.41
C GLY A 101 2.45 -1.33 -31.65
N ILE A 102 1.31 -1.81 -32.15
CA ILE A 102 0.62 -1.28 -33.33
C ILE A 102 -0.83 -1.03 -32.95
N LEU A 103 -1.38 0.11 -33.36
CA LEU A 103 -2.81 0.39 -33.21
C LEU A 103 -3.64 -0.53 -34.12
N ASP A 104 -4.25 -1.54 -33.52
CA ASP A 104 -5.15 -2.49 -34.18
C ASP A 104 -6.61 -1.98 -34.22
N ALA A 105 -7.42 -2.57 -35.10
CA ALA A 105 -8.80 -2.12 -35.31
C ALA A 105 -9.73 -2.32 -34.09
N SER A 106 -9.28 -3.08 -33.08
CA SER A 106 -10.05 -3.38 -31.86
C SER A 106 -9.60 -2.60 -30.64
N GLU A 107 -8.61 -1.70 -30.82
CA GLU A 107 -8.01 -0.85 -29.81
C GLU A 107 -8.44 0.60 -29.99
N THR A 108 -8.27 1.42 -28.95
CA THR A 108 -8.48 2.88 -29.05
C THR A 108 -7.18 3.67 -28.97
N ASP A 109 -6.15 3.11 -28.33
CA ASP A 109 -4.75 3.52 -28.48
C ASP A 109 -3.87 2.27 -28.56
N VAL A 110 -2.60 2.43 -28.93
CA VAL A 110 -1.65 1.32 -29.10
C VAL A 110 -1.62 0.45 -27.84
N ASP A 111 -1.91 -0.84 -28.00
CA ASP A 111 -1.88 -1.86 -26.94
C ASP A 111 -2.96 -1.68 -25.84
N CYS A 112 -4.00 -0.86 -26.05
CA CYS A 112 -5.04 -0.64 -25.04
C CYS A 112 -6.40 -0.15 -25.56
N GLY A 113 -7.40 -0.28 -24.68
CA GLY A 113 -8.77 0.17 -24.89
C GLY A 113 -9.57 -0.67 -25.88
N GLY A 114 -10.77 -0.20 -26.21
CA GLY A 114 -11.70 -0.92 -27.06
C GLY A 114 -12.36 -2.10 -26.37
N MET A 115 -12.81 -3.07 -27.16
CA MET A 115 -13.61 -4.20 -26.65
C MET A 115 -12.76 -5.36 -26.11
N ILE A 116 -11.53 -5.49 -26.59
CA ILE A 116 -10.72 -6.70 -26.37
C ILE A 116 -9.59 -6.43 -25.37
N CYS A 117 -8.97 -5.26 -25.43
CA CYS A 117 -7.80 -4.94 -24.62
C CYS A 117 -8.20 -4.33 -23.27
N GLY A 118 -7.25 -4.36 -22.33
CA GLY A 118 -7.40 -3.67 -21.05
C GLY A 118 -7.50 -2.16 -21.24
N PRO A 119 -8.00 -1.42 -20.23
CA PRO A 119 -8.15 0.01 -20.34
C PRO A 119 -6.80 0.73 -20.48
N CYS A 120 -6.79 1.81 -21.23
CA CYS A 120 -5.67 2.72 -21.43
C CYS A 120 -5.38 3.57 -20.19
N ASN A 121 -4.10 3.91 -20.02
CA ASN A 121 -3.63 4.89 -19.04
C ASN A 121 -3.97 6.33 -19.47
N ASP A 122 -3.81 7.27 -18.56
CA ASP A 122 -4.06 8.69 -18.81
C ASP A 122 -3.17 9.26 -19.94
N GLY A 123 -3.70 10.23 -20.67
CA GLY A 123 -3.08 10.84 -21.84
C GLY A 123 -3.20 10.05 -23.14
N LEU A 124 -3.71 8.81 -23.09
CA LEU A 124 -3.93 7.97 -24.27
C LEU A 124 -5.31 8.17 -24.90
N THR A 125 -5.46 7.79 -26.14
CA THR A 125 -6.66 7.95 -26.96
C THR A 125 -7.77 7.01 -26.53
N CYS A 126 -8.99 7.53 -26.49
CA CYS A 126 -10.19 6.76 -26.11
C CYS A 126 -11.40 7.14 -26.95
N VAL A 127 -12.40 6.26 -26.98
CA VAL A 127 -13.69 6.49 -27.64
C VAL A 127 -14.83 6.52 -26.63
N MET A 128 -14.70 5.80 -25.52
CA MET A 128 -15.71 5.71 -24.46
C MET A 128 -15.08 5.52 -23.07
N PRO A 129 -15.82 5.81 -21.98
CA PRO A 129 -15.37 5.66 -20.60
C PRO A 129 -14.63 4.35 -20.27
N SER A 130 -15.09 3.20 -20.78
CA SER A 130 -14.49 1.90 -20.50
C SER A 130 -13.10 1.71 -21.10
N ASP A 131 -12.72 2.54 -22.05
CA ASP A 131 -11.38 2.50 -22.64
C ASP A 131 -10.33 3.06 -21.69
N CYS A 132 -10.71 3.75 -20.62
CA CYS A 132 -9.78 4.43 -19.72
C CYS A 132 -9.74 3.77 -18.35
N GLY A 133 -8.56 3.65 -17.75
CA GLY A 133 -8.39 3.06 -16.42
C GLY A 133 -9.14 3.85 -15.36
N SER A 134 -9.25 5.17 -15.56
CA SER A 134 -10.04 6.10 -14.74
C SER A 134 -11.55 5.98 -14.93
N GLY A 135 -12.00 5.37 -16.03
CA GLY A 135 -13.39 5.44 -16.47
C GLY A 135 -13.79 6.78 -17.11
N ILE A 136 -12.83 7.69 -17.37
CA ILE A 136 -13.11 9.03 -17.91
C ILE A 136 -12.40 9.19 -19.25
N CYS A 137 -13.19 9.22 -20.32
CA CYS A 137 -12.75 9.59 -21.65
C CYS A 137 -13.25 11.00 -21.97
N ASP A 138 -12.38 12.01 -21.85
CA ASP A 138 -12.72 13.40 -22.12
C ASP A 138 -12.04 13.89 -23.40
N ALA A 139 -12.82 14.51 -24.29
CA ALA A 139 -12.36 15.00 -25.59
C ALA A 139 -11.53 13.97 -26.42
N GLY A 140 -11.77 12.66 -26.22
CA GLY A 140 -11.06 11.58 -26.90
C GLY A 140 -9.72 11.19 -26.28
N THR A 141 -9.44 11.64 -25.06
CA THR A 141 -8.25 11.30 -24.28
C THR A 141 -8.65 10.77 -22.90
N CYS A 142 -7.99 9.72 -22.43
CA CYS A 142 -8.12 9.24 -21.07
C CYS A 142 -7.53 10.25 -20.11
N ILE A 143 -8.31 10.64 -19.12
CA ILE A 143 -7.90 11.59 -18.09
C ILE A 143 -8.23 11.02 -16.71
N SER A 144 -7.56 11.51 -15.68
CA SER A 144 -7.91 11.14 -14.30
C SER A 144 -7.67 12.30 -13.35
N CYS A 145 -8.24 12.20 -12.14
CA CYS A 145 -8.07 13.21 -11.11
C CYS A 145 -6.63 13.30 -10.55
N LEU A 146 -5.67 12.54 -11.08
CA LEU A 146 -4.28 12.46 -10.60
C LEU A 146 -3.30 12.37 -11.79
N ASP A 147 -3.69 12.88 -12.96
CA ASP A 147 -2.90 12.80 -14.19
C ASP A 147 -1.90 13.96 -14.36
N GLY A 148 -1.85 14.89 -13.41
CA GLY A 148 -0.96 16.04 -13.38
C GLY A 148 -1.40 17.18 -14.29
N ILE A 149 -2.59 17.10 -14.89
CA ILE A 149 -3.10 18.07 -15.86
C ILE A 149 -4.49 18.52 -15.44
N GLN A 150 -4.68 19.84 -15.30
CA GLN A 150 -6.01 20.39 -15.06
C GLN A 150 -6.98 20.12 -16.23
N ASN A 151 -7.82 19.08 -16.14
CA ASN A 151 -8.75 18.67 -17.19
C ASN A 151 -10.06 18.06 -16.61
N GLY A 152 -11.00 17.71 -17.50
CA GLY A 152 -12.29 17.14 -17.08
C GLY A 152 -13.07 18.03 -16.10
N ASP A 153 -13.39 17.47 -14.95
CA ASP A 153 -14.15 18.13 -13.87
C ASP A 153 -13.26 18.88 -12.86
N GLU A 154 -11.94 18.86 -13.05
CA GLU A 154 -10.98 19.47 -12.13
C GLU A 154 -11.07 20.99 -12.09
N LEU A 155 -11.00 21.53 -10.88
CA LEU A 155 -10.98 22.99 -10.64
C LEU A 155 -9.57 23.52 -10.42
N ALA A 156 -8.64 22.64 -10.06
CA ALA A 156 -7.20 22.83 -10.09
C ALA A 156 -6.54 21.49 -10.42
N ILE A 157 -5.26 21.51 -10.81
CA ILE A 157 -4.52 20.29 -11.18
C ILE A 157 -4.74 19.20 -10.11
N ASP A 158 -5.30 18.07 -10.52
CA ASP A 158 -5.52 16.87 -9.70
C ASP A 158 -6.55 17.01 -8.55
N CYS A 159 -7.43 18.02 -8.59
CA CYS A 159 -8.46 18.18 -7.55
C CYS A 159 -9.64 19.08 -7.91
N GLY A 160 -10.69 18.94 -7.10
CA GLY A 160 -11.89 19.77 -7.14
C GLY A 160 -12.88 19.34 -8.21
N GLY A 161 -14.13 19.75 -8.04
CA GLY A 161 -15.24 19.32 -8.90
C GLY A 161 -16.10 18.23 -8.28
N PRO A 162 -17.14 17.76 -8.99
CA PRO A 162 -18.06 16.74 -8.47
C PRO A 162 -17.48 15.32 -8.45
N THR A 163 -16.50 15.04 -9.29
CA THR A 163 -15.89 13.70 -9.47
C THR A 163 -14.51 13.61 -8.81
N CYS A 164 -13.75 14.70 -8.78
CA CYS A 164 -12.44 14.75 -8.11
C CYS A 164 -12.57 15.32 -6.68
N GLY A 165 -11.82 14.74 -5.75
CA GLY A 165 -11.88 15.10 -4.32
C GLY A 165 -11.53 16.55 -4.02
N LEU A 166 -11.72 16.98 -2.77
CA LEU A 166 -11.43 18.36 -2.34
C LEU A 166 -9.95 18.71 -2.50
N CYS A 167 -9.67 19.96 -2.87
CA CYS A 167 -8.32 20.45 -3.09
C CYS A 167 -7.56 20.69 -1.77
N PRO A 168 -6.26 20.34 -1.72
CA PRO A 168 -5.42 20.61 -0.55
C PRO A 168 -5.16 22.11 -0.39
N GLY A 169 -4.67 22.50 0.79
CA GLY A 169 -4.28 23.89 1.06
C GLY A 169 -3.19 24.40 0.12
N GLY A 170 -3.21 25.70 -0.18
CA GLY A 170 -2.38 26.35 -1.19
C GLY A 170 -2.96 26.33 -2.61
N THR A 171 -3.93 25.46 -2.88
CA THR A 171 -4.57 25.34 -4.21
C THR A 171 -5.50 26.52 -4.49
N ALA A 172 -5.58 26.97 -5.74
CA ALA A 172 -6.52 28.01 -6.13
C ALA A 172 -7.98 27.56 -5.92
N CYS A 173 -8.83 28.45 -5.42
CA CYS A 173 -10.24 28.16 -5.17
C CYS A 173 -11.12 29.38 -5.41
N THR A 174 -12.41 29.12 -5.63
CA THR A 174 -13.45 30.16 -5.73
C THR A 174 -14.46 30.09 -4.59
N ASP A 175 -14.53 28.95 -3.89
CA ASP A 175 -15.44 28.69 -2.77
C ASP A 175 -14.76 27.70 -1.80
N GLY A 176 -15.03 27.84 -0.51
CA GLY A 176 -14.47 26.98 0.54
C GLY A 176 -14.91 25.52 0.45
N THR A 177 -16.07 25.25 -0.14
CA THR A 177 -16.55 23.88 -0.43
C THR A 177 -15.64 23.10 -1.38
N LEU A 178 -14.70 23.75 -2.07
CA LEU A 178 -13.71 23.11 -2.93
C LEU A 178 -12.46 22.68 -2.17
N CYS A 179 -12.27 23.22 -0.97
CA CYS A 179 -11.05 23.04 -0.19
C CYS A 179 -11.25 21.96 0.85
N ALA A 180 -10.23 21.12 1.05
CA ALA A 180 -10.23 20.13 2.13
C ALA A 180 -10.37 20.80 3.50
N SER A 181 -9.92 22.05 3.64
CA SER A 181 -10.11 22.88 4.83
C SER A 181 -11.51 23.47 5.00
N GLY A 182 -12.38 23.40 3.98
CA GLY A 182 -13.66 24.10 3.93
C GLY A 182 -13.55 25.61 3.72
N GLU A 183 -12.33 26.15 3.59
CA GLU A 183 -12.07 27.59 3.62
C GLU A 183 -11.24 28.04 2.41
N CYS A 184 -11.80 28.99 1.66
CA CYS A 184 -11.15 29.63 0.52
C CYS A 184 -10.86 31.11 0.84
N ILE A 185 -9.63 31.41 1.25
CA ILE A 185 -9.24 32.76 1.67
C ILE A 185 -8.30 33.36 0.63
N ALA A 186 -8.62 34.57 0.17
CA ALA A 186 -7.86 35.28 -0.86
C ALA A 186 -7.66 34.49 -2.16
N GLY A 187 -8.60 33.61 -2.51
CA GLY A 187 -8.56 32.77 -3.71
C GLY A 187 -7.70 31.52 -3.60
N THR A 188 -7.28 31.15 -2.38
CA THR A 188 -6.50 29.94 -2.12
C THR A 188 -7.08 29.14 -0.96
N CYS A 189 -7.09 27.82 -1.10
CA CYS A 189 -7.48 26.90 -0.05
C CYS A 189 -6.53 27.08 1.12
N THR A 190 -7.07 27.24 2.31
CA THR A 190 -6.23 27.33 3.50
C THR A 190 -5.64 25.95 3.83
N THR A 191 -4.42 25.93 4.35
CA THR A 191 -3.91 24.76 5.06
C THR A 191 -4.41 24.84 6.50
N PRO A 192 -4.94 23.75 7.09
CA PRO A 192 -5.16 23.70 8.53
C PRO A 192 -3.87 24.11 9.26
N PRO A 193 -3.93 25.01 10.26
CA PRO A 193 -2.75 25.44 10.98
C PRO A 193 -2.14 24.26 11.75
N VAL A 194 -0.82 24.11 11.64
CA VAL A 194 -0.02 23.18 12.46
C VAL A 194 0.48 23.95 13.67
N PHE A 195 0.04 23.56 14.86
CA PHE A 195 0.40 24.24 16.11
C PHE A 195 1.67 23.70 16.76
N TYR A 196 1.98 22.43 16.51
CA TYR A 196 3.17 21.75 17.00
C TYR A 196 3.53 20.61 16.04
N GLU A 197 4.80 20.50 15.69
CA GLU A 197 5.34 19.44 14.85
C GLU A 197 6.77 19.16 15.31
N GLU A 198 7.13 17.88 15.38
CA GLU A 198 8.51 17.49 15.59
C GLU A 198 8.79 16.14 14.91
N ASP A 199 9.90 16.09 14.17
CA ASP A 199 10.40 14.87 13.52
C ASP A 199 11.53 14.20 14.32
N PHE A 200 12.00 14.85 15.39
CA PHE A 200 13.07 14.42 16.30
C PHE A 200 14.46 14.36 15.67
N GLU A 201 14.66 14.94 14.49
CA GLU A 201 15.95 14.96 13.81
C GLU A 201 16.83 16.14 14.23
N GLY A 202 16.21 17.23 14.68
CA GLY A 202 16.91 18.40 15.21
C GLY A 202 17.36 18.25 16.68
N GLY A 203 16.74 17.33 17.42
CA GLY A 203 16.98 17.10 18.85
C GLY A 203 15.85 16.29 19.49
N ASP A 204 15.83 16.23 20.81
CA ASP A 204 14.80 15.53 21.60
C ASP A 204 13.45 16.28 21.69
N GLY A 205 13.31 17.38 20.94
CA GLY A 205 12.15 18.28 20.97
C GLY A 205 11.94 19.00 22.30
N GLY A 206 12.86 18.90 23.26
CA GLY A 206 12.64 19.35 24.63
C GLY A 206 11.65 18.48 25.42
N TRP A 207 11.38 17.26 24.95
CA TRP A 207 10.57 16.28 25.66
C TRP A 207 11.34 15.76 26.88
N THR A 208 10.61 15.41 27.93
CA THR A 208 11.20 14.98 29.21
C THR A 208 10.58 13.67 29.68
N THR A 209 11.38 12.84 30.33
CA THR A 209 10.94 11.54 30.85
C THR A 209 10.61 11.64 32.33
N GLY A 210 9.55 10.97 32.77
CA GLY A 210 9.19 10.85 34.18
C GLY A 210 8.84 9.42 34.59
N VAL A 211 8.70 9.20 35.90
CA VAL A 211 8.41 7.87 36.46
C VAL A 211 7.36 7.97 37.57
N VAL A 212 6.36 7.10 37.51
CA VAL A 212 5.37 6.87 38.57
C VAL A 212 5.90 5.81 39.52
N SER A 213 6.42 4.70 38.98
CA SER A 213 7.11 3.65 39.75
C SER A 213 8.14 2.91 38.89
N GLY A 214 9.23 2.44 39.51
CA GLY A 214 10.32 1.75 38.81
C GLY A 214 11.37 2.71 38.28
N THR A 215 11.90 2.43 37.09
CA THR A 215 12.88 3.24 36.36
C THR A 215 12.43 3.43 34.91
N SER A 216 12.71 4.59 34.32
CA SER A 216 12.35 4.84 32.92
C SER A 216 13.36 4.20 31.97
N SER A 217 12.86 3.59 30.89
CA SER A 217 13.63 3.11 29.74
C SER A 217 13.58 4.04 28.52
N TRP A 218 12.88 5.18 28.59
CA TRP A 218 12.78 6.10 27.45
C TRP A 218 14.14 6.69 27.07
N GLU A 219 14.48 6.56 25.78
CA GLU A 219 15.71 7.05 25.19
C GLU A 219 15.40 7.74 23.85
N TRP A 220 16.10 8.84 23.57
CA TRP A 220 16.07 9.51 22.27
C TRP A 220 17.33 9.17 21.49
N GLY A 221 17.16 8.77 20.23
CA GLY A 221 18.25 8.45 19.31
C GLY A 221 17.78 7.50 18.21
N MET A 222 18.73 6.84 17.56
CA MET A 222 18.43 5.89 16.47
C MET A 222 17.98 4.53 17.03
N PRO A 223 16.72 4.11 16.84
CA PRO A 223 16.26 2.80 17.26
C PRO A 223 17.08 1.71 16.55
N ALA A 224 17.41 0.65 17.28
CA ALA A 224 18.22 -0.47 16.85
C ALA A 224 17.80 -1.76 17.58
N GLY A 225 16.52 -1.85 17.96
CA GLY A 225 15.91 -3.06 18.49
C GLY A 225 15.65 -4.11 17.40
N MET A 226 15.04 -5.25 17.76
CA MET A 226 14.70 -6.29 16.77
C MET A 226 13.44 -5.99 15.96
N VAL A 227 12.48 -5.27 16.56
CA VAL A 227 11.19 -4.91 15.92
C VAL A 227 11.09 -3.42 15.64
N ILE A 228 11.51 -2.60 16.60
CA ILE A 228 11.64 -1.15 16.44
C ILE A 228 13.12 -0.88 16.13
N ASP A 229 13.49 -1.08 14.87
CA ASP A 229 14.87 -1.06 14.37
C ASP A 229 15.24 0.21 13.59
N SER A 230 14.29 1.14 13.49
CA SER A 230 14.39 2.37 12.71
C SER A 230 13.33 3.37 13.16
N ALA A 231 13.60 4.67 12.97
CA ALA A 231 12.63 5.74 13.14
C ALA A 231 11.58 5.73 12.00
N ALA A 232 10.39 6.30 12.25
CA ALA A 232 9.32 6.39 11.23
C ALA A 232 9.73 7.26 10.03
N SER A 233 10.54 8.29 10.30
CA SER A 233 11.18 9.18 9.35
C SER A 233 12.57 9.52 9.87
N GLY A 234 13.50 9.83 8.97
CA GLY A 234 14.84 10.26 9.39
C GLY A 234 15.63 9.15 10.09
N SER A 235 16.25 9.48 11.22
CA SER A 235 17.14 8.60 11.97
C SER A 235 16.77 8.47 13.43
N ASN A 236 16.13 9.46 14.06
CA ASN A 236 15.94 9.49 15.50
C ASN A 236 14.47 9.37 15.89
N ALA A 237 14.21 8.71 17.00
CA ALA A 237 12.89 8.65 17.62
C ALA A 237 13.03 8.51 19.14
N TRP A 238 11.93 8.75 19.84
CA TRP A 238 11.78 8.33 21.23
C TRP A 238 11.30 6.88 21.27
N VAL A 239 12.00 6.04 22.03
CA VAL A 239 11.70 4.61 22.18
C VAL A 239 12.05 4.17 23.59
N THR A 240 11.31 3.21 24.13
CA THR A 240 11.69 2.52 25.36
C THR A 240 12.85 1.57 25.06
N ASN A 241 14.08 2.02 25.35
CA ASN A 241 15.37 1.37 25.10
C ASN A 241 15.74 1.27 23.60
N LEU A 242 16.81 1.96 23.18
CA LEU A 242 17.21 2.00 21.77
C LEU A 242 17.64 0.63 21.21
N THR A 243 18.12 -0.30 22.05
CA THR A 243 18.78 -1.53 21.57
C THR A 243 18.19 -2.83 22.15
N GLY A 244 17.11 -2.72 22.92
CA GLY A 244 16.55 -3.87 23.63
C GLY A 244 15.15 -3.61 24.18
N ASP A 245 14.75 -4.42 25.15
CA ASP A 245 13.40 -4.39 25.70
C ASP A 245 13.25 -3.28 26.77
N TYR A 246 12.00 -2.85 26.99
CA TYR A 246 11.62 -2.00 28.12
C TYR A 246 11.75 -2.75 29.47
N ASN A 247 11.79 -2.03 30.59
CA ASN A 247 12.01 -2.66 31.89
C ASN A 247 10.76 -3.38 32.41
N SER A 248 10.94 -4.48 33.15
CA SER A 248 9.84 -5.11 33.88
C SER A 248 9.32 -4.22 35.02
N SER A 249 8.00 -4.19 35.21
CA SER A 249 7.33 -3.40 36.26
C SER A 249 7.64 -1.89 36.19
N GLU A 250 7.83 -1.38 34.98
CA GLU A 250 8.00 0.04 34.70
C GLU A 250 6.65 0.75 34.60
N GLN A 251 6.49 1.85 35.34
CA GLN A 251 5.44 2.83 35.07
C GLN A 251 6.12 4.18 34.88
N SER A 252 6.40 4.51 33.62
CA SER A 252 7.08 5.72 33.21
C SER A 252 6.26 6.47 32.15
N TYR A 253 6.65 7.69 31.84
CA TYR A 253 6.03 8.49 30.79
C TYR A 253 7.07 9.37 30.11
N ILE A 254 6.72 9.83 28.92
CA ILE A 254 7.41 10.88 28.21
C ILE A 254 6.43 12.04 28.00
N GLU A 255 6.89 13.26 28.29
CA GLU A 255 6.08 14.47 28.34
C GLU A 255 6.63 15.52 27.39
N SER A 256 5.75 16.12 26.59
CA SER A 256 6.09 17.19 25.67
C SER A 256 6.41 18.50 26.39
N PRO A 257 7.11 19.45 25.74
CA PRO A 257 7.05 20.85 26.17
C PRO A 257 5.61 21.40 26.07
N PRO A 258 5.31 22.55 26.70
CA PRO A 258 4.02 23.22 26.52
C PRO A 258 3.77 23.57 25.05
N MET A 259 2.62 23.12 24.51
CA MET A 259 2.18 23.42 23.15
C MET A 259 1.21 24.61 23.15
N ASP A 260 1.45 25.62 22.30
CA ASP A 260 0.58 26.79 22.18
C ASP A 260 -0.57 26.53 21.19
N LEU A 261 -1.73 26.18 21.73
CA LEU A 261 -2.96 25.96 20.97
C LEU A 261 -3.92 27.18 21.04
N SER A 262 -3.46 28.33 21.50
CA SER A 262 -4.33 29.50 21.75
C SER A 262 -4.97 30.11 20.50
N ALA A 263 -4.45 29.77 19.32
CA ALA A 263 -5.01 30.18 18.04
C ALA A 263 -5.91 29.13 17.38
N ALA A 264 -6.13 27.97 18.02
CA ALA A 264 -7.05 26.95 17.52
C ALA A 264 -8.51 27.38 17.73
N SER A 265 -9.30 27.41 16.66
CA SER A 265 -10.74 27.72 16.72
C SER A 265 -11.59 26.53 17.17
N ASP A 266 -11.07 25.31 16.96
CA ASP A 266 -11.71 24.03 17.22
C ASP A 266 -10.68 23.07 17.82
N ASP A 267 -11.15 21.98 18.45
CA ASP A 267 -10.26 20.97 19.04
C ASP A 267 -9.32 20.38 17.96
N PRO A 268 -7.99 20.53 18.09
CA PRO A 268 -7.05 20.04 17.09
C PRO A 268 -6.97 18.51 17.06
N VAL A 269 -6.50 18.01 15.92
CA VAL A 269 -6.20 16.58 15.72
C VAL A 269 -4.76 16.31 16.15
N LEU A 270 -4.57 15.36 17.05
CA LEU A 270 -3.27 14.74 17.31
C LEU A 270 -3.07 13.60 16.30
N SER A 271 -1.93 13.60 15.62
CA SER A 271 -1.50 12.54 14.70
C SER A 271 -0.05 12.19 14.97
N LEU A 272 0.27 10.90 15.05
CA LEU A 272 1.62 10.41 15.31
C LEU A 272 1.85 9.04 14.65
N SER A 273 3.10 8.73 14.33
CA SER A 273 3.51 7.38 13.93
C SER A 273 3.85 6.54 15.16
N LEU A 274 3.32 5.34 15.24
CA LEU A 274 3.53 4.39 16.34
C LEU A 274 4.03 3.05 15.81
N ASN A 275 5.09 2.52 16.41
CA ASN A 275 5.51 1.13 16.26
C ASN A 275 5.68 0.59 17.68
N TYR A 276 4.94 -0.46 18.03
CA TYR A 276 4.94 -1.00 19.38
C TYR A 276 4.99 -2.52 19.38
N ILE A 277 5.67 -3.05 20.39
CA ILE A 277 5.64 -4.46 20.76
C ILE A 277 5.68 -4.54 22.29
N THR A 278 4.56 -4.96 22.89
CA THR A 278 4.37 -5.13 24.32
C THR A 278 3.83 -6.52 24.62
N GLU A 279 3.96 -6.99 25.87
CA GLU A 279 3.30 -8.20 26.33
C GLU A 279 1.77 -8.02 26.29
N GLY A 280 1.11 -8.66 25.32
CA GLY A 280 -0.35 -8.64 25.23
C GLY A 280 -0.98 -9.25 26.48
N CYS A 281 -2.03 -8.62 27.02
CA CYS A 281 -2.71 -8.84 28.31
C CYS A 281 -2.32 -7.91 29.46
N CYS A 282 -1.08 -7.39 29.45
CA CYS A 282 -0.43 -7.06 30.71
C CYS A 282 0.46 -5.81 30.67
N ASP A 283 1.00 -5.46 29.50
CA ASP A 283 1.79 -4.25 29.32
C ASP A 283 1.11 -3.33 28.29
N GLU A 284 0.79 -2.11 28.72
CA GLU A 284 -0.07 -1.21 27.95
C GLU A 284 0.53 0.20 27.81
N GLY A 285 0.21 0.86 26.69
CA GLY A 285 0.53 2.26 26.43
C GLY A 285 -0.72 3.08 26.13
N TRP A 286 -0.80 4.32 26.61
CA TRP A 286 -1.88 5.26 26.30
C TRP A 286 -1.39 6.70 26.29
N ILE A 287 -2.20 7.62 25.76
CA ILE A 287 -1.92 9.05 25.78
C ILE A 287 -2.83 9.75 26.78
N GLU A 288 -2.27 10.68 27.53
CA GLU A 288 -2.98 11.62 28.38
C GLU A 288 -2.68 13.05 27.96
N MET A 289 -3.58 13.97 28.30
CA MET A 289 -3.40 15.39 28.07
C MET A 289 -3.66 16.20 29.33
N SER A 290 -3.00 17.35 29.44
CA SER A 290 -3.21 18.34 30.49
C SER A 290 -3.53 19.70 29.89
N THR A 291 -4.48 20.43 30.49
CA THR A 291 -4.82 21.82 30.11
C THR A 291 -4.64 22.81 31.27
N ASP A 292 -3.95 22.38 32.33
CA ASP A 292 -3.71 23.14 33.57
C ASP A 292 -2.23 23.15 33.98
N GLY A 293 -1.33 23.00 32.99
CA GLY A 293 0.11 23.05 33.19
C GLY A 293 0.67 21.81 33.90
N GLY A 294 0.11 20.63 33.63
CA GLY A 294 0.57 19.36 34.18
C GLY A 294 0.08 19.06 35.59
N THR A 295 -0.92 19.81 36.10
CA THR A 295 -1.47 19.57 37.45
C THR A 295 -2.43 18.38 37.44
N THR A 296 -3.24 18.26 36.40
CA THR A 296 -4.13 17.11 36.16
C THR A 296 -3.95 16.59 34.73
N TRP A 297 -4.17 15.29 34.58
CA TRP A 297 -4.03 14.55 33.34
C TRP A 297 -5.31 13.77 33.06
N THR A 298 -5.76 13.82 31.80
CA THR A 298 -6.95 13.10 31.33
C THR A 298 -6.55 12.21 30.16
N LYS A 299 -6.90 10.92 30.23
CA LYS A 299 -6.68 9.99 29.11
C LYS A 299 -7.41 10.46 27.85
N VAL A 300 -6.69 10.48 26.73
CA VAL A 300 -7.22 10.84 25.42
C VAL A 300 -7.91 9.62 24.81
N LEU A 301 -9.21 9.76 24.56
CA LEU A 301 -10.05 8.71 23.99
C LEU A 301 -10.18 8.85 22.47
N GLY A 302 -10.54 7.78 21.78
CA GLY A 302 -10.87 7.84 20.36
C GLY A 302 -12.15 8.66 20.10
N SER A 303 -12.06 9.65 19.22
CA SER A 303 -13.22 10.42 18.73
C SER A 303 -13.80 9.81 17.44
N PRO A 304 -15.02 10.19 17.01
CA PRO A 304 -15.48 9.87 15.66
C PRO A 304 -14.45 10.29 14.61
N GLY A 305 -14.08 9.38 13.72
CA GLY A 305 -13.04 9.60 12.70
C GLY A 305 -11.62 9.25 13.15
N ALA A 306 -11.39 8.85 14.40
CA ALA A 306 -10.08 8.39 14.86
C ALA A 306 -9.56 7.21 14.03
N GLN A 307 -8.27 7.22 13.71
CA GLN A 307 -7.58 6.19 12.93
C GLN A 307 -6.56 5.49 13.81
N ASN A 308 -6.55 4.16 13.82
CA ASN A 308 -5.57 3.31 14.53
C ASN A 308 -5.31 3.70 16.02
N TRP A 309 -6.28 4.34 16.68
CA TRP A 309 -6.02 5.02 17.96
C TRP A 309 -5.89 4.09 19.16
N TYR A 310 -6.64 3.01 19.28
CA TYR A 310 -6.41 1.97 20.30
C TYR A 310 -6.85 0.64 19.72
N ASN A 311 -6.03 -0.40 19.84
CA ASN A 311 -6.40 -1.75 19.40
C ASN A 311 -7.32 -2.44 20.42
N ASP A 312 -7.18 -2.11 21.71
CA ASP A 312 -8.14 -2.46 22.77
C ASP A 312 -9.08 -1.29 23.05
N THR A 313 -10.20 -1.25 22.33
CA THR A 313 -11.23 -0.22 22.48
C THR A 313 -12.06 -0.37 23.77
N SER A 314 -12.01 -1.52 24.45
CA SER A 314 -12.74 -1.69 25.71
C SER A 314 -12.00 -1.03 26.87
N ASN A 315 -10.68 -1.12 26.87
CA ASN A 315 -9.84 -0.57 27.93
C ASN A 315 -9.13 0.75 27.58
N GLN A 316 -9.13 1.14 26.30
CA GLN A 316 -8.59 2.41 25.81
C GLN A 316 -7.07 2.52 26.00
N TRP A 317 -6.33 1.60 25.37
CA TRP A 317 -4.86 1.58 25.28
C TRP A 317 -4.38 0.78 24.06
N TRP A 318 -3.09 0.89 23.75
CA TRP A 318 -2.38 -0.02 22.86
C TRP A 318 -1.71 -1.15 23.65
N ASP A 319 -1.82 -2.38 23.16
CA ASP A 319 -1.09 -3.55 23.65
C ASP A 319 -0.72 -4.52 22.51
N GLY A 320 0.13 -5.51 22.79
CA GLY A 320 0.54 -6.49 21.79
C GLY A 320 1.50 -5.89 20.76
N SER A 321 1.28 -6.09 19.46
CA SER A 321 2.21 -5.60 18.43
C SER A 321 1.52 -4.93 17.25
N SER A 322 2.16 -3.89 16.70
CA SER A 322 1.78 -3.30 15.41
C SER A 322 2.53 -3.97 14.25
N SER A 323 2.03 -3.83 13.02
CA SER A 323 2.72 -4.27 11.80
C SER A 323 3.70 -3.20 11.30
N GLY A 324 4.66 -2.82 12.15
CA GLY A 324 5.57 -1.70 11.92
C GLY A 324 4.97 -0.35 12.31
N TRP A 325 5.46 0.72 11.69
CA TRP A 325 4.98 2.09 11.92
C TRP A 325 3.58 2.30 11.33
N VAL A 326 2.62 2.59 12.19
CA VAL A 326 1.24 2.95 11.83
C VAL A 326 0.94 4.38 12.23
N THR A 327 0.20 5.12 11.41
CA THR A 327 -0.27 6.46 11.79
C THR A 327 -1.52 6.33 12.64
N ALA A 328 -1.48 6.82 13.87
CA ALA A 328 -2.63 6.92 14.76
C ALA A 328 -3.06 8.39 14.87
N SER A 329 -4.37 8.65 14.84
CA SER A 329 -4.89 10.02 14.98
C SER A 329 -6.23 10.08 15.71
N THR A 330 -6.45 11.13 16.51
CA THR A 330 -7.72 11.43 17.18
C THR A 330 -7.85 12.93 17.45
N VAL A 331 -9.07 13.40 17.73
CA VAL A 331 -9.32 14.78 18.16
C VAL A 331 -9.01 14.93 19.65
N LEU A 332 -8.22 15.95 20.03
CA LEU A 332 -7.96 16.33 21.42
C LEU A 332 -9.17 17.03 22.03
N THR A 333 -10.23 16.28 22.30
CA THR A 333 -11.53 16.82 22.69
C THR A 333 -11.46 17.63 24.00
N GLY A 334 -11.88 18.89 23.97
CA GLY A 334 -11.87 19.81 25.10
C GLY A 334 -10.55 20.54 25.32
N SER A 335 -9.67 20.57 24.32
CA SER A 335 -8.39 21.28 24.37
C SER A 335 -8.46 22.70 23.79
N ALA A 336 -9.35 22.96 22.83
CA ALA A 336 -9.63 24.31 22.33
C ALA A 336 -10.44 25.13 23.35
N ARG A 337 -10.15 26.42 23.45
CA ARG A 337 -10.79 27.36 24.39
C ARG A 337 -11.05 28.72 23.79
#